data_AF-A0A8T1VFF6-F1
#
_entry.id   AF-A0A8T1VFF6-F1
#
_cell.length_a   1.000
_cell.length_b   1.000
_cell.length_c   1.000
_cell.angle_alpha   90.00
_cell.angle_beta   90.00
_cell.angle_gamma   90.00
#
_symmetry.space_group_name_H-M   'P 1'
#
loop_
_entity.id
_entity.type
_entity.pdbx_description
1 polymer ?
#
loop_
_entity_poly.entity_id
_entity_poly.type
_entity_poly.pdbx_seq_one_letter_code
_entity_poly.pdbx_strand_id
1 'polypeptide(L)'
;MASTGSSLVSELRMLQASSGSTSMPIARTNARIIQSANPSRRTHPQSVHHVRQMAKLARSGGGELSASTSQAALAISVRPGTLAALKVLPPPVVRPHTAGAFKARKVEPTRFRYFYDRGDLPVRVNFAGAVRKLQWQVDLSLLDFPHYLPVFMEGLRELEEPYHFLALNGTLDMLEKGGSRVLPCLPQLIPPMKANLMTRNQTVLCLQMKVLQRLVLCCPYTGEALVPYYRQLLSMFNLFITKRVNCGDSIDYAQRRQENVGDLILETLNILEKHGGPDAFVNMKYMIPTYESCMTRR
;
A
#
# COMPACT_ATOMS: atom_id res chain seq x y z
N MET A 1 27.77 18.80 5.18
CA MET A 1 26.63 17.95 5.67
C MET A 1 26.08 17.03 4.56
N ALA A 2 26.92 16.40 3.73
CA ALA A 2 26.48 15.62 2.56
C ALA A 2 26.63 14.09 2.70
N SER A 3 27.10 13.56 3.83
CA SER A 3 27.44 12.13 3.99
C SER A 3 26.27 11.24 4.45
N THR A 4 25.24 11.79 5.10
CA THR A 4 24.11 11.00 5.63
C THR A 4 23.19 10.47 4.53
N GLY A 5 23.14 11.13 3.38
CA GLY A 5 22.27 10.72 2.28
C GLY A 5 22.75 9.47 1.52
N SER A 6 24.07 9.34 1.33
CA SER A 6 24.67 8.21 0.61
C SER A 6 24.56 6.88 1.38
N SER A 7 24.61 6.95 2.72
CA SER A 7 24.51 5.78 3.61
C SER A 7 23.16 5.08 3.47
N LEU A 8 22.05 5.83 3.49
CA LEU A 8 20.70 5.26 3.42
C LEU A 8 20.38 4.63 2.06
N VAL A 9 20.92 5.18 0.97
CA VAL A 9 20.74 4.60 -0.37
C VAL A 9 21.60 3.36 -0.55
N SER A 10 22.83 3.37 -0.02
CA SER A 10 23.65 2.16 0.06
C SER A 10 22.96 1.08 0.88
N GLU A 11 22.36 1.44 2.01
CA GLU A 11 21.64 0.50 2.89
C GLU A 11 20.37 -0.06 2.23
N LEU A 12 19.54 0.78 1.61
CA LEU A 12 18.38 0.35 0.80
C LEU A 12 18.77 -0.57 -0.36
N ARG A 13 19.87 -0.27 -1.06
CA ARG A 13 20.37 -1.10 -2.17
C ARG A 13 21.02 -2.40 -1.67
N MET A 14 21.69 -2.38 -0.52
CA MET A 14 22.31 -3.55 0.12
C MET A 14 21.27 -4.51 0.69
N LEU A 15 20.11 -4.02 1.11
CA LEU A 15 18.97 -4.86 1.53
C LEU A 15 18.40 -5.70 0.39
N GLN A 16 18.57 -5.30 -0.86
CA GLN A 16 18.18 -6.13 -2.01
C GLN A 16 19.23 -7.20 -2.34
N ALA A 17 20.51 -6.97 -2.02
CA ALA A 17 21.60 -7.91 -2.32
C ALA A 17 21.57 -9.19 -1.45
N SER A 18 20.89 -9.18 -0.30
CA SER A 18 20.82 -10.32 0.62
C SER A 18 19.62 -11.26 0.42
N SER A 19 18.77 -11.01 -0.58
CA SER A 19 17.59 -11.86 -0.88
C SER A 19 17.88 -13.06 -1.80
N GLY A 20 19.15 -13.35 -2.07
CA GLY A 20 19.59 -14.51 -2.84
C GLY A 20 19.60 -15.81 -2.02
N SER A 21 18.61 -16.67 -2.28
CA SER A 21 18.56 -18.13 -2.07
C SER A 21 19.55 -18.75 -1.07
N THR A 22 19.07 -19.08 0.14
CA THR A 22 19.68 -20.12 0.97
C THR A 22 19.26 -21.50 0.42
N SER A 23 20.02 -22.06 -0.52
CA SER A 23 19.97 -23.49 -0.83
C SER A 23 21.28 -24.15 -0.39
N MET A 24 21.24 -24.90 0.71
CA MET A 24 22.30 -25.84 1.09
C MET A 24 22.20 -27.12 0.22
N PRO A 25 23.32 -27.74 -0.20
CA PRO A 25 23.30 -28.85 -1.16
C PRO A 25 23.66 -30.21 -0.53
N ILE A 26 22.76 -31.20 -0.54
CA ILE A 26 23.02 -32.64 -0.25
C ILE A 26 21.86 -33.43 -0.92
N ALA A 27 21.97 -34.54 -1.65
CA ALA A 27 23.03 -35.46 -2.05
C ALA A 27 22.63 -36.16 -3.37
N ARG A 28 23.63 -36.69 -4.07
CA ARG A 28 23.50 -37.61 -5.20
C ARG A 28 22.95 -38.97 -4.74
N THR A 29 21.96 -39.52 -5.43
CA THR A 29 21.78 -40.98 -5.53
C THR A 29 21.12 -41.35 -6.87
N ASN A 30 21.69 -42.36 -7.51
CA ASN A 30 21.30 -42.89 -8.83
C ASN A 30 19.96 -43.64 -8.79
N ALA A 31 19.16 -43.51 -9.86
CA ALA A 31 18.25 -44.56 -10.30
C ALA A 31 18.01 -44.47 -11.82
N ARG A 32 18.08 -45.64 -12.46
CA ARG A 32 18.06 -45.92 -13.90
C ARG A 32 16.64 -45.88 -14.51
N ILE A 33 16.59 -45.46 -15.78
CA ILE A 33 15.89 -46.04 -16.95
C ILE A 33 14.41 -46.44 -16.78
N ILE A 34 13.49 -45.81 -17.57
CA ILE A 34 12.57 -46.46 -18.55
C ILE A 34 12.22 -45.43 -19.65
N GLN A 35 12.27 -45.86 -20.91
CA GLN A 35 11.92 -45.14 -22.15
C GLN A 35 10.43 -45.28 -22.53
N SER A 36 10.01 -44.44 -23.50
CA SER A 36 8.82 -44.55 -24.39
C SER A 36 7.52 -43.96 -23.81
N ALA A 37 6.63 -43.29 -24.55
CA ALA A 37 6.53 -42.91 -25.96
C ALA A 37 5.58 -41.68 -26.06
N ASN A 38 5.73 -40.88 -27.12
CA ASN A 38 4.70 -39.98 -27.63
C ASN A 38 4.48 -40.43 -29.10
N PRO A 39 3.29 -40.30 -29.73
CA PRO A 39 2.88 -38.97 -30.22
C PRO A 39 1.36 -38.73 -30.44
N SER A 40 1.07 -37.47 -30.79
CA SER A 40 -0.05 -36.96 -31.61
C SER A 40 -1.39 -36.70 -30.91
N ARG A 41 -2.22 -35.71 -31.28
CA ARG A 41 -2.18 -34.46 -32.08
C ARG A 41 -3.63 -33.93 -32.01
N ARG A 42 -3.83 -32.60 -32.16
CA ARG A 42 -5.11 -31.89 -32.44
C ARG A 42 -6.01 -31.62 -31.24
N THR A 43 -6.76 -30.52 -31.09
CA THR A 43 -6.95 -29.22 -31.80
C THR A 43 -7.83 -28.37 -30.88
N HIS A 44 -7.63 -27.05 -30.85
CA HIS A 44 -8.59 -26.06 -30.33
C HIS A 44 -9.89 -26.08 -31.18
N PRO A 45 -11.04 -25.64 -30.63
CA PRO A 45 -11.47 -24.28 -30.97
C PRO A 45 -12.17 -23.49 -29.84
N GLN A 46 -12.50 -22.26 -30.21
CA GLN A 46 -12.80 -21.07 -29.40
C GLN A 46 -14.27 -20.93 -28.95
N SER A 47 -14.43 -20.08 -27.92
CA SER A 47 -15.53 -19.14 -27.58
C SER A 47 -16.74 -19.03 -28.51
N VAL A 48 -17.96 -19.06 -27.95
CA VAL A 48 -19.08 -18.19 -28.37
C VAL A 48 -20.05 -17.91 -27.21
N HIS A 49 -20.37 -16.62 -27.03
CA HIS A 49 -21.51 -16.06 -26.29
C HIS A 49 -22.89 -16.52 -26.83
N HIS A 50 -23.89 -16.63 -25.95
CA HIS A 50 -25.34 -16.34 -26.18
C HIS A 50 -26.00 -16.37 -24.78
N VAL A 51 -26.66 -15.35 -24.24
CA VAL A 51 -27.83 -14.57 -24.67
C VAL A 51 -29.05 -15.43 -24.99
N ARG A 52 -29.97 -15.52 -24.02
CA ARG A 52 -31.45 -15.57 -24.11
C ARG A 52 -32.00 -16.09 -22.78
N GLN A 53 -33.21 -15.81 -22.31
CA GLN A 53 -34.21 -14.76 -22.47
C GLN A 53 -35.34 -15.19 -21.51
N MET A 54 -36.01 -14.21 -20.92
CA MET A 54 -37.18 -14.35 -20.05
C MET A 54 -38.37 -15.08 -20.70
N ALA A 55 -39.26 -15.55 -19.80
CA ALA A 55 -40.72 -15.37 -19.81
C ALA A 55 -41.62 -16.62 -19.98
N LYS A 56 -42.40 -16.88 -18.93
CA LYS A 56 -43.81 -17.30 -18.94
C LYS A 56 -44.41 -16.84 -17.60
N LEU A 57 -45.24 -15.79 -17.52
CA LEU A 57 -46.69 -15.74 -17.81
C LEU A 57 -47.40 -16.97 -17.23
N ALA A 58 -48.48 -16.90 -16.43
CA ALA A 58 -49.41 -15.88 -15.97
C ALA A 58 -50.17 -16.53 -14.78
N ARG A 59 -51.09 -15.95 -14.00
CA ARG A 59 -52.13 -14.97 -14.31
C ARG A 59 -52.91 -14.64 -13.02
N SER A 60 -53.42 -13.39 -12.97
CA SER A 60 -54.67 -12.90 -12.33
C SER A 60 -54.86 -13.14 -10.83
N GLY A 61 -55.17 -12.15 -9.99
CA GLY A 61 -55.99 -10.94 -10.13
C GLY A 61 -56.74 -10.78 -8.79
N GLY A 62 -57.23 -9.64 -8.32
CA GLY A 62 -57.19 -8.26 -8.74
C GLY A 62 -57.23 -7.38 -7.49
N GLY A 63 -56.96 -6.09 -7.65
CA GLY A 63 -57.03 -5.11 -6.57
C GLY A 63 -58.44 -4.64 -6.29
N GLU A 64 -58.61 -4.01 -5.14
CA GLU A 64 -59.37 -2.76 -5.00
C GLU A 64 -58.95 -2.01 -3.72
N LEU A 65 -58.98 -0.69 -3.81
CA LEU A 65 -58.56 0.33 -2.85
C LEU A 65 -59.79 1.01 -2.23
N SER A 66 -59.56 1.73 -1.13
CA SER A 66 -60.40 2.76 -0.47
C SER A 66 -61.49 2.24 0.48
N ALA A 67 -61.95 2.93 1.53
CA ALA A 67 -61.46 4.06 2.33
C ALA A 67 -62.31 4.15 3.62
N SER A 68 -61.72 4.74 4.67
CA SER A 68 -62.32 5.61 5.71
C SER A 68 -63.49 5.16 6.62
N THR A 69 -63.18 5.20 7.92
CA THR A 69 -63.96 5.83 9.03
C THR A 69 -65.19 5.11 9.59
N SER A 70 -65.13 4.69 10.87
CA SER A 70 -65.96 5.23 11.97
C SER A 70 -65.63 4.60 13.34
N GLN A 71 -65.19 5.48 14.24
CA GLN A 71 -65.50 5.63 15.67
C GLN A 71 -65.82 4.42 16.59
N ALA A 72 -65.06 4.42 17.70
CA ALA A 72 -65.48 4.27 19.10
C ALA A 72 -66.03 2.92 19.61
N ALA A 73 -65.25 2.28 20.49
CA ALA A 73 -65.70 1.93 21.85
C ALA A 73 -64.50 1.60 22.74
N LEU A 74 -64.31 2.42 23.79
CA LEU A 74 -63.47 2.12 24.94
C LEU A 74 -64.12 0.97 25.72
N ALA A 75 -63.37 -0.12 25.93
CA ALA A 75 -63.69 -1.11 26.96
C ALA A 75 -62.40 -1.49 27.70
N ILE A 76 -62.18 -0.79 28.81
CA ILE A 76 -61.22 -1.19 29.84
C ILE A 76 -61.80 -2.45 30.49
N SER A 77 -61.23 -3.62 30.19
CA SER A 77 -61.47 -4.84 30.96
C SER A 77 -60.18 -5.25 31.65
N VAL A 78 -60.07 -4.87 32.92
CA VAL A 78 -59.05 -5.36 33.84
C VAL A 78 -59.40 -6.80 34.18
N ARG A 79 -58.52 -7.75 33.85
CA ARG A 79 -58.50 -9.08 34.48
C ARG A 79 -57.15 -9.32 35.14
N PRO A 80 -57.11 -9.59 36.45
CA PRO A 80 -55.90 -10.01 37.13
C PRO A 80 -55.74 -11.53 37.00
N GLY A 81 -54.57 -12.01 36.60
CA GLY A 81 -54.33 -13.46 36.61
C GLY A 81 -53.04 -13.91 35.93
N THR A 82 -52.06 -14.24 36.76
CA THR A 82 -50.86 -15.07 36.49
C THR A 82 -49.78 -14.48 35.59
N LEU A 83 -48.74 -13.95 36.23
CA LEU A 83 -47.42 -13.67 35.65
C LEU A 83 -46.76 -14.98 35.20
N ALA A 84 -47.13 -15.47 34.01
CA ALA A 84 -46.28 -16.38 33.28
C ALA A 84 -45.04 -15.58 32.86
N ALA A 85 -43.89 -15.91 33.45
CA ALA A 85 -42.61 -15.35 33.07
C ALA A 85 -42.34 -15.66 31.58
N LEU A 86 -42.74 -14.75 30.70
CA LEU A 86 -42.24 -14.69 29.34
C LEU A 86 -40.73 -14.56 29.45
N LYS A 87 -40.04 -15.66 29.21
CA LYS A 87 -38.59 -15.70 29.06
C LYS A 87 -38.27 -14.89 27.81
N VAL A 88 -38.15 -13.57 27.96
CA VAL A 88 -37.66 -12.66 26.94
C VAL A 88 -36.26 -13.15 26.62
N LEU A 89 -36.12 -13.91 25.54
CA LEU A 89 -34.82 -14.24 24.98
C LEU A 89 -34.16 -12.89 24.68
N PRO A 90 -32.97 -12.59 25.23
CA PRO A 90 -32.29 -11.36 24.91
C PRO A 90 -32.13 -11.31 23.38
N PRO A 91 -32.36 -10.16 22.74
CA PRO A 91 -32.18 -10.04 21.30
C PRO A 91 -30.78 -10.56 20.95
N PRO A 92 -30.63 -11.34 19.87
CA PRO A 92 -29.34 -11.90 19.50
C PRO A 92 -28.34 -10.76 19.44
N VAL A 93 -27.27 -10.84 20.24
CA VAL A 93 -26.22 -9.82 20.27
C VAL A 93 -25.54 -9.87 18.90
N VAL A 94 -26.00 -9.03 17.98
CA VAL A 94 -25.39 -8.87 16.67
C VAL A 94 -24.06 -8.15 16.92
N ARG A 95 -22.99 -8.94 17.01
CA ARG A 95 -21.64 -8.39 17.08
C ARG A 95 -21.42 -7.53 15.85
N PRO A 96 -20.81 -6.34 15.99
CA PRO A 96 -20.49 -5.51 14.84
C PRO A 96 -19.57 -6.30 13.90
N HIS A 97 -19.82 -6.17 12.60
CA HIS A 97 -19.02 -6.82 11.58
C HIS A 97 -17.58 -6.29 11.62
N THR A 98 -16.61 -7.15 11.32
CA THR A 98 -15.18 -6.77 11.32
C THR A 98 -14.91 -5.76 10.21
N ALA A 99 -14.56 -4.52 10.57
CA ALA A 99 -14.29 -3.42 9.63
C ALA A 99 -13.05 -3.63 8.74
N GLY A 100 -12.20 -4.63 9.03
CA GLY A 100 -11.05 -4.98 8.19
C GLY A 100 -10.02 -3.86 8.03
N ALA A 101 -9.89 -2.98 9.01
CA ALA A 101 -9.06 -1.77 8.92
C ALA A 101 -7.58 -2.07 8.58
N PHE A 102 -7.04 -3.16 9.12
CA PHE A 102 -5.65 -3.58 8.92
C PHE A 102 -5.43 -4.54 7.74
N LYS A 103 -6.50 -4.98 7.06
CA LYS A 103 -6.37 -5.92 5.95
C LYS A 103 -5.73 -5.23 4.75
N ALA A 104 -4.71 -5.89 4.19
CA ALA A 104 -4.08 -5.47 2.94
C ALA A 104 -5.12 -5.36 1.83
N ARG A 105 -5.05 -4.28 1.05
CA ARG A 105 -5.95 -4.03 -0.07
C ARG A 105 -5.36 -4.61 -1.35
N LYS A 106 -6.23 -5.04 -2.27
CA LYS A 106 -5.80 -5.48 -3.60
C LYS A 106 -5.14 -4.30 -4.32
N VAL A 107 -3.99 -4.57 -4.93
CA VAL A 107 -3.27 -3.60 -5.75
C VAL A 107 -3.85 -3.68 -7.16
N GLU A 108 -4.38 -2.57 -7.64
CA GLU A 108 -4.76 -2.42 -9.06
C GLU A 108 -3.48 -2.28 -9.91
N PRO A 109 -3.49 -2.75 -11.17
CA PRO A 109 -2.34 -2.63 -12.07
C PRO A 109 -1.88 -1.18 -12.17
N THR A 110 -0.58 -0.95 -11.94
CA THR A 110 -0.02 0.40 -11.99
C THR A 110 0.22 0.88 -13.42
N ARG A 111 0.20 2.19 -13.62
CA ARG A 111 0.64 2.82 -14.88
C ARG A 111 2.10 2.47 -15.20
N PHE A 112 2.92 2.28 -14.16
CA PHE A 112 4.31 1.86 -14.30
C PHE A 112 4.43 0.52 -15.04
N ARG A 113 3.65 -0.49 -14.64
CA ARG A 113 3.63 -1.79 -15.30
C ARG A 113 3.27 -1.67 -16.78
N TYR A 114 2.24 -0.90 -17.08
CA TYR A 114 1.82 -0.64 -18.46
C TYR A 114 2.92 0.02 -19.31
N PHE A 115 3.58 1.07 -18.81
CA PHE A 115 4.66 1.74 -19.54
C PHE A 115 5.91 0.87 -19.70
N TYR A 116 6.19 -0.01 -18.74
CA TYR A 116 7.27 -0.97 -18.86
C TYR A 116 6.98 -2.00 -19.95
N ASP A 117 5.78 -2.60 -19.94
CA ASP A 117 5.38 -3.63 -20.91
C ASP A 117 5.30 -3.06 -22.35
N ARG A 118 4.97 -1.77 -22.49
CA ARG A 118 5.03 -1.04 -23.77
C ARG A 118 6.45 -0.68 -24.22
N GLY A 119 7.42 -0.62 -23.30
CA GLY A 119 8.79 -0.21 -23.58
C GLY A 119 9.03 1.31 -23.65
N ASP A 120 8.13 2.14 -23.09
CA ASP A 120 8.31 3.61 -23.11
C ASP A 120 9.24 4.13 -22.01
N LEU A 121 9.54 3.31 -20.99
CA LEU A 121 10.36 3.74 -19.88
C LEU A 121 11.85 3.84 -20.29
N PRO A 122 12.55 4.95 -19.99
CA PRO A 122 13.94 5.16 -20.38
C PRO A 122 14.93 4.44 -19.45
N VAL A 123 14.61 3.22 -19.02
CA VAL A 123 15.43 2.39 -18.12
C VAL A 123 15.57 0.97 -18.64
N ARG A 124 16.70 0.34 -18.32
CA ARG A 124 16.95 -1.10 -18.54
C ARG A 124 17.66 -1.69 -17.34
N VAL A 125 17.47 -2.99 -17.14
CA VAL A 125 18.28 -3.77 -16.19
C VAL A 125 19.55 -4.20 -16.93
N ASN A 126 20.71 -3.78 -16.41
CA ASN A 126 22.01 -4.25 -16.87
C ASN A 126 22.62 -5.16 -15.79
N PHE A 127 23.37 -6.17 -16.21
CA PHE A 127 24.03 -7.12 -15.32
C PHE A 127 25.54 -6.92 -15.39
N ALA A 128 26.10 -6.36 -14.32
CA ALA A 128 27.55 -6.28 -14.14
C ALA A 128 28.00 -7.51 -13.33
N GLY A 129 28.20 -8.63 -14.01
CA GLY A 129 28.44 -9.93 -13.38
C GLY A 129 27.19 -10.42 -12.62
N ALA A 130 27.34 -10.76 -11.35
CA ALA A 130 26.22 -11.19 -10.49
C ALA A 130 25.36 -10.03 -9.95
N VAL A 131 25.78 -8.77 -10.16
CA VAL A 131 25.08 -7.59 -9.62
C VAL A 131 24.21 -6.96 -10.70
N ARG A 132 22.90 -6.93 -10.46
CA ARG A 132 21.96 -6.14 -11.26
C ARG A 132 22.14 -4.64 -10.99
N LYS A 133 22.22 -3.84 -12.05
CA LYS A 133 22.31 -2.38 -12.01
C LYS A 133 21.23 -1.77 -12.91
N LEU A 134 20.65 -0.67 -12.46
CA LEU A 134 19.74 0.10 -13.30
C LEU A 134 20.57 0.97 -14.25
N GLN A 135 20.26 0.89 -15.55
CA GLN A 135 20.89 1.69 -16.59
C GLN A 135 19.83 2.60 -17.23
N TRP A 136 20.09 3.91 -17.18
CA TRP A 136 19.28 4.91 -17.85
C TRP A 136 19.65 4.95 -19.34
N GLN A 137 18.64 4.98 -20.21
CA GLN A 137 18.84 5.15 -21.66
C GLN A 137 19.05 6.62 -22.05
N VAL A 138 18.53 7.53 -21.23
CA VAL A 138 18.62 8.98 -21.39
C VAL A 138 19.23 9.57 -20.12
N ASP A 139 20.06 10.59 -20.28
CA ASP A 139 20.65 11.28 -19.14
C ASP A 139 19.57 11.90 -18.24
N LEU A 140 19.73 11.71 -16.93
CA LEU A 140 18.81 12.23 -15.92
C LEU A 140 18.70 13.76 -15.91
N SER A 141 19.65 14.48 -16.49
CA SER A 141 19.57 15.94 -16.68
C SER A 141 18.54 16.34 -17.74
N LEU A 142 18.33 15.51 -18.77
CA LEU A 142 17.44 15.79 -19.90
C LEU A 142 16.04 15.17 -19.72
N LEU A 143 15.87 14.34 -18.69
CA LEU A 143 14.61 13.67 -18.41
C LEU A 143 13.52 14.64 -17.90
N ASP A 144 12.28 14.46 -18.35
CA ASP A 144 11.12 15.23 -17.90
C ASP A 144 10.57 14.70 -16.55
N PHE A 145 10.91 15.39 -15.46
CA PHE A 145 10.57 14.97 -14.09
C PHE A 145 9.05 14.90 -13.83
N PRO A 146 8.25 15.94 -14.17
CA PRO A 146 6.80 15.88 -14.02
C PRO A 146 6.13 14.68 -14.69
N HIS A 147 6.65 14.22 -15.83
CA HIS A 147 6.08 13.06 -16.53
C HIS A 147 6.49 11.73 -15.88
N TYR A 148 7.80 11.52 -15.65
CA TYR A 148 8.32 10.22 -15.26
C TYR A 148 8.30 9.99 -13.75
N LEU A 149 8.57 10.99 -12.92
CA LEU A 149 8.72 10.79 -11.47
C LEU A 149 7.44 10.27 -10.79
N PRO A 150 6.24 10.80 -11.11
CA PRO A 150 4.99 10.25 -10.56
C PRO A 150 4.76 8.79 -10.99
N VAL A 151 5.16 8.41 -12.21
CA VAL A 151 5.03 7.05 -12.73
C VAL A 151 5.93 6.09 -11.96
N PHE A 152 7.20 6.46 -11.72
CA PHE A 152 8.13 5.67 -10.90
C PHE A 152 7.65 5.55 -9.45
N MET A 153 7.15 6.64 -8.86
CA MET A 153 6.56 6.63 -7.52
C MET A 153 5.34 5.71 -7.42
N GLU A 154 4.44 5.70 -8.41
CA GLU A 154 3.30 4.77 -8.45
C GLU A 154 3.75 3.30 -8.52
N GLY A 155 4.84 3.03 -9.25
CA GLY A 155 5.44 1.71 -9.39
C GLY A 155 5.96 1.10 -8.09
N LEU A 156 6.13 1.88 -7.01
CA LEU A 156 6.55 1.35 -5.70
C LEU A 156 5.53 0.38 -5.08
N ARG A 157 4.31 0.30 -5.62
CA ARG A 157 3.29 -0.69 -5.23
C ARG A 157 3.53 -2.08 -5.82
N GLU A 158 4.34 -2.17 -6.88
CA GLU A 158 4.66 -3.43 -7.52
C GLU A 158 5.72 -4.17 -6.69
N LEU A 159 5.41 -5.42 -6.35
CA LEU A 159 6.30 -6.32 -5.61
C LEU A 159 6.87 -7.44 -6.51
N GLU A 160 6.40 -7.53 -7.75
CA GLU A 160 6.88 -8.50 -8.73
C GLU A 160 8.19 -8.00 -9.37
N GLU A 161 9.15 -8.91 -9.51
CA GLU A 161 10.38 -8.66 -10.28
C GLU A 161 10.07 -8.85 -11.78
N PRO A 162 10.58 -7.99 -12.69
CA PRO A 162 11.60 -6.94 -12.51
C PRO A 162 11.06 -5.55 -12.15
N TYR A 163 9.74 -5.37 -12.07
CA TYR A 163 9.09 -4.07 -11.87
C TYR A 163 9.51 -3.41 -10.56
N HIS A 164 9.54 -4.19 -9.48
CA HIS A 164 9.92 -3.72 -8.15
C HIS A 164 11.31 -3.08 -8.14
N PHE A 165 12.30 -3.77 -8.70
CA PHE A 165 13.69 -3.31 -8.77
C PHE A 165 13.82 -2.01 -9.56
N LEU A 166 13.16 -1.93 -10.72
CA LEU A 166 13.21 -0.76 -11.59
C LEU A 166 12.51 0.45 -10.99
N ALA A 167 11.32 0.26 -10.41
CA ALA A 167 10.56 1.33 -9.78
C ALA A 167 11.32 1.94 -8.61
N LEU A 168 11.86 1.10 -7.72
CA LEU A 168 12.60 1.56 -6.54
C LEU A 168 13.89 2.29 -6.93
N ASN A 169 14.78 1.63 -7.68
CA ASN A 169 16.07 2.22 -8.01
C ASN A 169 15.90 3.43 -8.94
N GLY A 170 14.92 3.41 -9.83
CA GLY A 170 14.60 4.54 -10.69
C GLY A 170 14.15 5.75 -9.86
N THR A 171 13.26 5.54 -8.90
CA THR A 171 12.80 6.61 -7.99
C THR A 171 13.97 7.18 -7.19
N LEU A 172 14.81 6.33 -6.59
CA LEU A 172 15.95 6.79 -5.79
C LEU A 172 16.96 7.58 -6.62
N ASP A 173 17.33 7.10 -7.81
CA ASP A 173 18.24 7.79 -8.73
C ASP A 173 17.70 9.16 -9.16
N MET A 174 16.40 9.23 -9.46
CA MET A 174 15.74 10.48 -9.82
C MET A 174 15.72 11.46 -8.64
N LEU A 175 15.48 11.01 -7.41
CA LEU A 175 15.51 11.89 -6.23
C LEU A 175 16.93 12.39 -5.93
N GLU A 176 17.94 11.54 -6.07
CA GLU A 176 19.34 11.92 -5.83
C GLU A 176 19.88 12.93 -6.85
N LYS A 177 19.58 12.74 -8.14
CA LYS A 177 20.07 13.62 -9.22
C LYS A 177 19.07 14.71 -9.64
N GLY A 178 17.86 14.68 -9.10
CA GLY A 178 16.78 15.60 -9.44
C GLY A 178 16.97 17.01 -8.88
N GLY A 179 17.51 17.12 -7.66
CA GLY A 179 17.74 18.39 -6.99
C GLY A 179 16.48 19.27 -6.98
N SER A 180 16.60 20.52 -7.44
CA SER A 180 15.51 21.49 -7.46
C SER A 180 14.34 21.15 -8.38
N ARG A 181 14.51 20.22 -9.35
CA ARG A 181 13.45 19.82 -10.30
C ARG A 181 12.36 18.96 -9.67
N VAL A 182 12.62 18.40 -8.50
CA VAL A 182 11.66 17.56 -7.78
C VAL A 182 10.56 18.41 -7.12
N LEU A 183 10.89 19.62 -6.66
CA LEU A 183 9.98 20.48 -5.92
C LEU A 183 8.71 20.87 -6.71
N PRO A 184 8.79 21.29 -7.99
CA PRO A 184 7.60 21.56 -8.81
C PRO A 184 6.72 20.32 -9.05
N CYS A 185 7.29 19.12 -8.97
CA CYS A 185 6.56 17.87 -9.18
C CYS A 185 5.74 17.46 -7.96
N LEU A 186 6.02 18.04 -6.79
CA LEU A 186 5.49 17.60 -5.50
C LEU A 186 3.96 17.40 -5.47
N PRO A 187 3.12 18.32 -5.99
CA PRO A 187 1.67 18.10 -6.02
C PRO A 187 1.24 16.85 -6.80
N GLN A 188 1.99 16.47 -7.83
CA GLN A 188 1.74 15.27 -8.65
C GLN A 188 2.23 13.99 -7.96
N LEU A 189 3.14 14.08 -6.98
CA LEU A 189 3.63 12.95 -6.21
C LEU A 189 2.70 12.56 -5.06
N ILE A 190 1.88 13.48 -4.55
CA ILE A 190 0.98 13.21 -3.41
C ILE A 190 -0.03 12.09 -3.73
N PRO A 191 -0.72 12.07 -4.88
CA PRO A 191 -1.65 10.99 -5.21
C PRO A 191 -1.03 9.59 -5.23
N PRO A 192 0.10 9.32 -5.95
CA PRO A 192 0.72 8.00 -5.92
C PRO A 192 1.24 7.66 -4.52
N MET A 193 1.87 8.58 -3.79
CA MET A 193 2.33 8.32 -2.42
C MET A 193 1.18 7.92 -1.49
N LYS A 194 0.04 8.62 -1.56
CA LYS A 194 -1.17 8.27 -0.82
C LYS A 194 -1.69 6.89 -1.23
N ALA A 195 -1.74 6.59 -2.53
CA ALA A 195 -2.19 5.29 -3.03
C ALA A 195 -1.29 4.14 -2.52
N ASN A 196 0.02 4.36 -2.48
CA ASN A 196 1.01 3.41 -1.98
C ASN A 196 0.78 3.11 -0.50
N LEU A 197 0.59 4.15 0.32
CA LEU A 197 0.29 4.00 1.75
C LEU A 197 -1.06 3.31 1.99
N MET A 198 -2.05 3.58 1.14
CA MET A 198 -3.39 2.99 1.23
C MET A 198 -3.45 1.50 0.89
N THR A 199 -2.40 0.92 0.30
CA THR A 199 -2.33 -0.54 0.04
C THR A 199 -2.34 -1.37 1.33
N ARG A 200 -1.87 -0.79 2.45
CA ARG A 200 -1.76 -1.47 3.76
C ARG A 200 -0.89 -2.73 3.74
N ASN A 201 -0.03 -2.87 2.73
CA ASN A 201 0.99 -3.91 2.70
C ASN A 201 2.24 -3.40 3.43
N GLN A 202 2.74 -4.17 4.39
CA GLN A 202 3.91 -3.82 5.21
C GLN A 202 5.11 -3.43 4.34
N THR A 203 5.43 -4.21 3.31
CA THR A 203 6.61 -4.01 2.47
C THR A 203 6.52 -2.69 1.72
N VAL A 204 5.36 -2.41 1.10
CA VAL A 204 5.10 -1.17 0.35
C VAL A 204 5.10 0.04 1.30
N LEU A 205 4.53 -0.10 2.51
CA LEU A 205 4.56 0.95 3.53
C LEU A 205 6.00 1.31 3.94
N CYS A 206 6.82 0.32 4.27
CA CYS A 206 8.23 0.53 4.60
C CYS A 206 8.98 1.23 3.47
N LEU A 207 8.79 0.76 2.24
CA LEU A 207 9.41 1.34 1.05
C LEU A 207 9.01 2.79 0.84
N GLN A 208 7.71 3.08 0.90
CA GLN A 208 7.19 4.42 0.70
C GLN A 208 7.69 5.39 1.76
N MET A 209 7.82 4.95 3.02
CA MET A 209 8.38 5.77 4.09
C MET A 209 9.86 6.07 3.86
N LYS A 210 10.66 5.06 3.51
CA LYS A 210 12.08 5.27 3.18
C LYS A 210 12.26 6.22 2.00
N VAL A 211 11.45 6.07 0.94
CA VAL A 211 11.46 7.00 -0.20
C VAL A 211 11.02 8.41 0.20
N LEU A 212 10.01 8.55 1.07
CA LEU A 212 9.57 9.85 1.61
C LEU A 212 10.69 10.52 2.44
N GLN A 213 11.41 9.78 3.27
CA GLN A 213 12.58 10.29 3.99
C GLN A 213 13.65 10.79 3.01
N ARG A 214 13.97 10.01 1.97
CA ARG A 214 14.94 10.42 0.94
C ARG A 214 14.48 11.66 0.18
N LEU A 215 13.20 11.76 -0.20
CA LEU A 215 12.63 12.92 -0.86
C LEU A 215 12.90 14.21 -0.07
N VAL A 216 12.68 14.18 1.25
CA VAL A 216 12.88 15.34 2.13
C VAL A 216 14.36 15.66 2.34
N LEU A 217 15.22 14.63 2.45
CA LEU A 217 16.65 14.81 2.66
C LEU A 217 17.43 15.23 1.40
N CYS A 218 16.94 14.87 0.20
CA CYS A 218 17.61 15.18 -1.07
C CYS A 218 17.31 16.60 -1.58
N CYS A 219 16.15 17.16 -1.24
CA CYS A 219 15.68 18.40 -1.84
C CYS A 219 15.35 19.45 -0.76
N PRO A 220 16.06 20.59 -0.70
CA PRO A 220 15.77 21.65 0.26
C PRO A 220 14.36 22.21 0.03
N TYR A 221 13.73 22.71 1.10
CA TYR A 221 12.34 23.24 1.12
C TYR A 221 11.22 22.23 0.82
N THR A 222 11.56 20.98 0.48
CA THR A 222 10.56 19.95 0.21
C THR A 222 9.78 19.57 1.47
N GLY A 223 10.42 19.60 2.64
CA GLY A 223 9.75 19.37 3.91
C GLY A 223 8.67 20.41 4.21
N GLU A 224 8.97 21.71 4.04
CA GLU A 224 8.01 22.81 4.20
C GLU A 224 6.86 22.71 3.18
N ALA A 225 7.17 22.40 1.93
CA ALA A 225 6.18 22.22 0.88
C ALA A 225 5.25 21.00 1.10
N LEU A 226 5.65 20.02 1.92
CA LEU A 226 4.82 18.86 2.26
C LEU A 226 3.78 19.13 3.34
N VAL A 227 3.96 20.17 4.16
CA VAL A 227 3.09 20.46 5.33
C VAL A 227 1.59 20.53 4.96
N PRO A 228 1.17 21.18 3.86
CA PRO A 228 -0.24 21.21 3.45
C PRO A 228 -0.83 19.82 3.17
N TYR A 229 0.02 18.86 2.80
CA TYR A 229 -0.37 17.50 2.39
C TYR A 229 -0.33 16.48 3.53
N TYR A 230 0.12 16.85 4.72
CA TYR A 230 0.15 15.95 5.89
C TYR A 230 -1.20 15.32 6.20
N ARG A 231 -2.31 16.05 5.99
CA ARG A 231 -3.66 15.50 6.16
C ARG A 231 -3.93 14.27 5.29
N GLN A 232 -3.37 14.23 4.09
CA GLN A 232 -3.57 13.13 3.16
C GLN A 232 -2.63 11.97 3.46
N LEU A 233 -1.37 12.26 3.76
CA LEU A 233 -0.32 11.25 3.93
C LEU A 233 -0.31 10.61 5.33
N LEU A 234 -0.41 11.42 6.39
CA LEU A 234 -0.20 10.97 7.77
C LEU A 234 -1.38 10.18 8.35
N SER A 235 -2.55 10.26 7.72
CA SER A 235 -3.72 9.48 8.13
C SER A 235 -3.43 7.97 8.23
N MET A 236 -2.59 7.45 7.33
CA MET A 236 -2.18 6.05 7.32
C MET A 236 -1.12 5.73 8.38
N PHE A 237 -0.30 6.70 8.77
CA PHE A 237 0.72 6.49 9.81
C PHE A 237 0.05 6.30 11.18
N ASN A 238 -1.02 7.05 11.46
CA ASN A 238 -1.80 6.90 12.70
C ASN A 238 -2.35 5.47 12.87
N LEU A 239 -2.73 4.82 11.77
CA LEU A 239 -3.24 3.45 11.84
C LEU A 239 -2.16 2.44 12.27
N PHE A 240 -0.92 2.62 11.85
CA PHE A 240 0.16 1.63 12.05
C PHE A 240 1.21 2.04 13.09
N ILE A 241 1.09 3.20 13.73
CA ILE A 241 2.10 3.73 14.67
C ILE A 241 2.34 2.83 15.89
N THR A 242 1.31 2.11 16.35
CA THR A 242 1.39 1.18 17.48
C THR A 242 1.89 -0.20 17.07
N LYS A 243 2.04 -0.48 15.77
CA LYS A 243 2.51 -1.78 15.25
C LYS A 243 4.03 -1.88 15.43
N ARG A 244 4.45 -2.20 16.65
CA ARG A 244 5.83 -2.44 17.06
C ARG A 244 6.05 -3.91 17.33
N VAL A 245 7.25 -4.40 17.03
CA VAL A 245 7.67 -5.74 17.41
C VAL A 245 8.16 -5.67 18.86
N ASN A 246 7.57 -6.46 19.74
CA ASN A 246 8.03 -6.60 21.11
C ASN A 246 8.71 -7.97 21.26
N CYS A 247 10.03 -7.96 21.40
CA CYS A 247 10.82 -9.18 21.54
C CYS A 247 11.06 -9.60 23.00
N GLY A 248 10.49 -8.89 23.98
CA GLY A 248 10.75 -9.17 25.40
C GLY A 248 12.24 -9.13 25.72
N ASP A 249 12.77 -10.22 26.27
CA ASP A 249 14.20 -10.40 26.58
C ASP A 249 15.02 -10.93 25.39
N SER A 250 14.38 -11.22 24.25
CA SER A 250 15.05 -11.70 23.04
C SER A 250 15.54 -10.54 22.16
N ILE A 251 16.65 -10.75 21.45
CA ILE A 251 17.25 -9.75 20.56
C ILE A 251 16.56 -9.78 19.19
N ASP A 252 16.16 -8.62 18.68
CA ASP A 252 15.66 -8.47 17.31
C ASP A 252 16.81 -8.43 16.29
N TYR A 253 17.00 -9.51 15.54
CA TYR A 253 18.01 -9.59 14.47
C TYR A 253 17.53 -8.97 13.14
N ALA A 254 16.26 -8.61 13.00
CA ALA A 254 15.71 -7.99 11.79
C ALA A 254 15.99 -6.48 11.69
N GLN A 255 16.67 -5.89 12.69
CA GLN A 255 16.96 -4.46 12.74
C GLN A 255 17.70 -3.95 11.50
N ARG A 256 18.66 -4.71 10.97
CA ARG A 256 19.39 -4.34 9.74
C ARG A 256 18.45 -4.15 8.54
N ARG A 257 17.33 -4.89 8.48
CA ARG A 257 16.36 -4.81 7.37
C ARG A 257 15.40 -3.63 7.50
N GLN A 258 15.29 -3.05 8.69
CA GLN A 258 14.36 -1.94 8.99
C GLN A 258 12.93 -2.23 8.47
N GLU A 259 12.42 -3.43 8.75
CA GLU A 259 11.06 -3.87 8.37
C GLU A 259 10.01 -3.51 9.45
N ASN A 260 10.46 -3.03 10.60
CA ASN A 260 9.62 -2.60 11.72
C ASN A 260 8.92 -1.27 11.38
N VAL A 261 7.65 -1.36 10.97
CA VAL A 261 6.86 -0.19 10.55
C VAL A 261 6.71 0.85 11.65
N GLY A 262 6.45 0.45 12.91
CA GLY A 262 6.27 1.41 14.01
C GLY A 262 7.47 2.32 14.25
N ASP A 263 8.69 1.77 14.18
CA ASP A 263 9.92 2.54 14.36
C ASP A 263 10.21 3.42 13.15
N LEU A 264 10.01 2.88 11.95
CA LEU A 264 10.20 3.61 10.70
C LEU A 264 9.21 4.77 10.55
N ILE A 265 7.96 4.63 11.01
CA ILE A 265 6.99 5.72 11.08
C ILE A 265 7.54 6.84 11.97
N LEU A 266 8.03 6.50 13.17
CA LEU A 266 8.50 7.49 14.13
C LEU A 266 9.74 8.24 13.60
N GLU A 267 10.68 7.51 13.00
CA GLU A 267 11.84 8.11 12.33
C GLU A 267 11.41 9.05 11.19
N THR A 268 10.45 8.63 10.37
CA THR A 268 9.93 9.45 9.27
C THR A 268 9.28 10.72 9.79
N LEU A 269 8.46 10.64 10.84
CA LEU A 269 7.83 11.81 11.46
C LEU A 269 8.88 12.78 12.01
N ASN A 270 9.92 12.27 12.67
CA ASN A 270 11.02 13.10 13.17
C ASN A 270 11.75 13.83 12.04
N ILE A 271 11.98 13.17 10.89
CA ILE A 271 12.61 13.81 9.72
C ILE A 271 11.70 14.87 9.11
N LEU A 272 10.39 14.61 9.04
CA LEU A 272 9.40 15.56 8.55
C LEU A 272 9.32 16.81 9.43
N GLU A 273 9.29 16.64 10.75
CA GLU A 273 9.30 17.76 11.69
C GLU A 273 10.58 18.59 11.52
N LYS A 274 11.75 17.94 11.47
CA LYS A 274 13.06 18.59 11.32
C LYS A 274 13.20 19.49 10.09
N HIS A 275 12.53 19.15 8.98
CA HIS A 275 12.65 19.87 7.71
C HIS A 275 11.34 20.57 7.29
N GLY A 276 10.29 20.47 8.11
CA GLY A 276 8.94 20.98 7.79
C GLY A 276 8.69 22.43 8.20
N GLY A 277 9.63 23.06 8.90
CA GLY A 277 9.48 24.43 9.39
C GLY A 277 8.61 24.54 10.66
N PRO A 278 8.26 25.76 11.08
CA PRO A 278 7.65 26.02 12.39
C PRO A 278 6.23 25.43 12.54
N ASP A 279 5.46 25.37 11.45
CA ASP A 279 4.06 24.91 11.46
C ASP A 279 3.91 23.40 11.30
N ALA A 280 5.02 22.66 11.09
CA ALA A 280 4.98 21.22 10.85
C ALA A 280 4.38 20.46 12.04
N PHE A 281 4.87 20.74 13.26
CA PHE A 281 4.43 20.03 14.46
C PHE A 281 2.93 20.18 14.71
N VAL A 282 2.39 21.39 14.56
CA VAL A 282 0.96 21.66 14.75
C VAL A 282 0.12 20.83 13.78
N ASN A 283 0.49 20.83 12.49
CA ASN A 283 -0.20 20.03 11.48
C ASN A 283 -0.05 18.52 11.70
N MET A 284 1.09 18.06 12.19
CA MET A 284 1.32 16.65 12.54
C MET A 284 0.46 16.22 13.73
N LYS A 285 0.39 17.04 14.79
CA LYS A 285 -0.39 16.74 16.01
C LYS A 285 -1.89 16.63 15.74
N TYR A 286 -2.42 17.42 14.80
CA TYR A 286 -3.81 17.29 14.35
C TYR A 286 -4.09 15.94 13.69
N MET A 287 -3.11 15.34 13.00
CA MET A 287 -3.29 14.07 12.29
C MET A 287 -2.94 12.85 13.14
N ILE A 288 -1.95 12.98 14.02
CA ILE A 288 -1.46 11.92 14.88
C ILE A 288 -1.41 12.47 16.33
N PRO A 289 -2.51 12.33 17.08
CA PRO A 289 -2.59 12.86 18.44
C PRO A 289 -1.53 12.31 19.39
N THR A 290 -1.04 11.09 19.14
CA THR A 290 -0.04 10.39 19.95
C THR A 290 1.41 10.79 19.63
N TYR A 291 1.64 11.61 18.60
CA TYR A 291 2.99 12.06 18.25
C TYR A 291 3.48 13.15 19.21
N GLU A 292 4.73 13.05 19.66
CA GLU A 292 5.39 14.04 20.52
C GLU A 292 6.58 14.65 19.78
N SER A 293 6.82 15.95 20.02
CA SER A 293 7.82 16.71 19.28
C SER A 293 9.23 16.17 19.53
N CYS A 294 10.00 15.98 18.47
CA CYS A 294 11.41 15.59 18.57
C CYS A 294 12.36 16.80 18.67
N MET A 295 11.83 18.03 18.53
CA MET A 295 12.59 19.26 18.68
C MET A 295 12.55 19.73 20.13
N THR A 296 13.71 19.88 20.75
CA THR A 296 13.80 20.57 22.03
C THR A 296 13.54 22.06 21.79
N ARG A 297 12.50 22.62 22.43
CA ARG A 297 12.36 24.08 22.53
C ARG A 297 13.59 24.61 23.27
N ARG A 298 14.51 25.26 22.54
CA ARG A 298 15.57 26.07 23.13
C ARG A 298 15.06 27.49 23.34
#